data_AF-A0AA38F8V5-F1
#
_entry.id   AF-A0AA38F8V5-F1
#
_cell.length_a   1.000
_cell.length_b   1.000
_cell.length_c   1.000
_cell.angle_alpha   90.00
_cell.angle_beta   90.00
_cell.angle_gamma   90.00
#
_symmetry.space_group_name_H-M   'P 1'
#
loop_
_entity.id
_entity.type
_entity.pdbx_description
1 polymer ?
#
loop_
_entity_poly.entity_id
_entity_poly.type
_entity_poly.pdbx_seq_one_letter_code
_entity_poly.pdbx_strand_id
1 'polypeptide(L)'
;MKNVTRLCHTKSVITVNGQYPGPPIVAREGDRVVVNVTNHVTNNVTIHWHGVRQLRSAWADGPAYITQCPIRTGQSYVYKFTIKGQRGTLWWHAHISWLRATLYGPIIIYPKKHASYPFPKPHHEVPILFGEWWNADTETVISQALQNGGGPNVSDAYTINGLPGLLYNCSVKDTFRLKVTPGKTYLLRIINAALNDELFFGIANHTVTVVEADAVYVKPFQTDVILITPGQTTNVLFTAKSQTAPNTTFIMSARPYVTGTGTFDNSTTVGILEYGSNLTASNSSISFPALPALNDTSFAANFSLKIRSLGSKKFPAAVPQKVDRQFLFTVGLGLNPCPKGQTCQGPNGTKFAASVNNISFVLPTAALLQAHFFGHSKGVYNSTFPDNPPFLFNYTGTPPNNTRTLNNRRVKVVPFNSSIQLVLQGTSF
;
A
#
# COMPACT_ATOMS: atom_id res chain seq x y z
N MET A 1 0.12 18.65 -13.11
CA MET A 1 1.55 18.57 -12.72
C MET A 1 1.85 19.64 -11.69
N LYS A 2 2.72 19.37 -10.72
CA LYS A 2 3.22 20.36 -9.77
C LYS A 2 4.71 20.13 -9.50
N ASN A 3 5.50 21.19 -9.42
CA ASN A 3 6.89 21.08 -9.02
C ASN A 3 6.96 20.83 -7.51
N VAL A 4 7.65 19.76 -7.13
CA VAL A 4 7.88 19.36 -5.75
C VAL A 4 9.37 19.22 -5.54
N THR A 5 9.86 19.82 -4.47
CA THR A 5 11.27 19.79 -4.07
C THR A 5 11.42 18.91 -2.86
N ARG A 6 12.31 17.91 -2.93
CA ARG A 6 12.76 17.08 -1.81
C ARG A 6 14.24 16.79 -1.99
N LEU A 7 14.97 16.61 -0.90
CA LEU A 7 16.40 16.27 -0.97
C LEU A 7 17.23 17.27 -1.81
N CYS A 8 16.83 18.54 -1.87
CA CYS A 8 17.38 19.57 -2.77
C CYS A 8 17.16 19.35 -4.29
N HIS A 9 16.40 18.32 -4.68
CA HIS A 9 16.03 18.06 -6.07
C HIS A 9 14.59 18.48 -6.33
N THR A 10 14.39 19.26 -7.39
CA THR A 10 13.05 19.66 -7.84
C THR A 10 12.68 18.87 -9.09
N LYS A 11 11.54 18.19 -9.04
CA LYS A 11 10.94 17.57 -10.23
C LYS A 11 9.45 17.87 -10.32
N SER A 12 8.92 17.78 -11.52
CA SER A 12 7.47 17.89 -11.73
C SER A 12 6.82 16.53 -11.49
N VAL A 13 5.84 16.48 -10.60
CA VAL A 13 5.11 15.24 -10.27
C VAL A 13 3.64 15.37 -10.63
N ILE A 14 3.01 14.22 -10.92
CA ILE A 14 1.57 14.16 -11.15
C ILE A 14 0.88 14.26 -9.79
N THR A 15 -0.13 15.12 -9.70
CA THR A 15 -0.87 15.38 -8.46
C THR A 15 -2.36 15.42 -8.74
N VAL A 16 -3.16 15.16 -7.72
CA VAL A 16 -4.60 15.46 -7.74
C VAL A 16 -4.80 16.84 -7.14
N ASN A 17 -5.43 17.74 -7.89
CA ASN A 17 -5.76 19.11 -7.46
C ASN A 17 -4.55 19.88 -6.88
N GLY A 18 -3.35 19.65 -7.42
CA GLY A 18 -2.12 20.33 -6.97
C GLY A 18 -1.62 19.91 -5.57
N GLN A 19 -2.08 18.77 -5.04
CA GLN A 19 -1.70 18.26 -3.72
C GLN A 19 -0.86 16.97 -3.83
N TYR A 20 0.18 16.88 -3.00
CA TYR A 20 1.01 15.69 -2.80
C TYR A 20 1.36 15.55 -1.31
N PRO A 21 0.96 14.44 -0.64
CA PRO A 21 -0.03 13.46 -1.08
C PRO A 21 -1.36 14.11 -1.47
N GLY A 22 -2.20 13.38 -2.21
CA GLY A 22 -3.48 13.87 -2.69
C GLY A 22 -4.53 14.05 -1.58
N PRO A 23 -5.66 14.72 -1.89
CA PRO A 23 -6.67 15.06 -0.89
C PRO A 23 -7.36 13.83 -0.27
N PRO A 24 -7.83 13.93 0.98
CA PRO A 24 -8.64 12.90 1.59
C PRO A 24 -10.02 12.79 0.92
N ILE A 25 -10.49 11.56 0.71
CA ILE A 25 -11.92 11.29 0.51
C ILE A 25 -12.52 10.98 1.86
N VAL A 26 -13.53 11.73 2.25
CA VAL A 26 -14.21 11.55 3.54
C VAL A 26 -15.65 11.12 3.29
N ALA A 27 -16.03 9.98 3.83
CA ALA A 27 -17.36 9.39 3.70
C ALA A 27 -17.79 8.73 5.03
N ARG A 28 -19.04 8.30 5.10
CA ARG A 28 -19.56 7.39 6.12
C ARG A 28 -19.88 6.05 5.50
N GLU A 29 -19.92 5.01 6.34
CA GLU A 29 -20.49 3.73 5.94
C GLU A 29 -21.92 3.91 5.39
N GLY A 30 -22.14 3.41 4.18
CA GLY A 30 -23.40 3.49 3.44
C GLY A 30 -23.47 4.64 2.43
N ASP A 31 -22.52 5.58 2.46
CA ASP A 31 -22.53 6.71 1.53
C ASP A 31 -22.27 6.26 0.08
N ARG A 32 -22.94 6.96 -0.84
CA ARG A 32 -22.66 6.90 -2.26
C ARG A 32 -21.60 7.92 -2.60
N VAL A 33 -20.46 7.45 -3.08
CA VAL A 33 -19.33 8.30 -3.49
C VAL A 33 -19.35 8.45 -5.01
N VAL A 34 -19.19 9.70 -5.47
CA VAL A 34 -19.08 10.06 -6.88
C VAL A 34 -17.84 10.91 -7.06
N VAL A 35 -16.87 10.43 -7.84
CA VAL A 35 -15.63 11.16 -8.13
C VAL A 35 -15.50 11.32 -9.64
N ASN A 36 -15.50 12.57 -10.11
CA ASN A 36 -15.16 12.89 -11.50
C ASN A 36 -13.65 13.10 -11.60
N VAL A 37 -12.97 12.25 -12.36
CA VAL A 37 -11.54 12.35 -12.61
C VAL A 37 -11.33 12.86 -14.03
N THR A 38 -10.81 14.07 -14.17
CA THR A 38 -10.40 14.65 -15.45
C THR A 38 -8.88 14.59 -15.57
N ASN A 39 -8.38 13.93 -16.61
CA ASN A 39 -6.96 13.77 -16.83
C ASN A 39 -6.38 14.98 -17.58
N HIS A 40 -5.69 15.86 -16.86
CA HIS A 40 -5.00 17.02 -17.41
C HIS A 40 -3.49 16.80 -17.65
N VAL A 41 -3.01 15.55 -17.61
CA VAL A 41 -1.60 15.22 -17.84
C VAL A 41 -1.41 14.34 -19.07
N THR A 42 -0.18 14.27 -19.57
CA THR A 42 0.19 13.52 -20.78
C THR A 42 0.16 12.01 -20.59
N ASN A 43 0.39 11.53 -19.37
CA ASN A 43 0.28 10.12 -19.04
C ASN A 43 -1.19 9.65 -19.08
N ASN A 44 -1.40 8.42 -19.49
CA ASN A 44 -2.66 7.71 -19.26
C ASN A 44 -2.82 7.44 -17.75
N VAL A 45 -4.01 7.70 -17.20
CA VAL A 45 -4.27 7.58 -15.76
C VAL A 45 -5.48 6.68 -15.49
N THR A 46 -5.42 5.93 -14.41
CA THR A 46 -6.59 5.32 -13.76
C THR A 46 -6.45 5.50 -12.25
N ILE A 47 -7.57 5.58 -11.53
CA ILE A 47 -7.59 5.67 -10.06
C ILE A 47 -8.32 4.47 -9.49
N HIS A 48 -7.71 3.83 -8.50
CA HIS A 48 -8.28 2.74 -7.73
C HIS A 48 -8.60 3.17 -6.30
N TRP A 49 -9.70 2.63 -5.78
CA TRP A 49 -10.20 2.89 -4.42
C TRP A 49 -9.84 1.69 -3.55
N HIS A 50 -8.57 1.64 -3.14
CA HIS A 50 -7.98 0.49 -2.47
C HIS A 50 -8.80 0.01 -1.27
N GLY A 51 -9.11 -1.28 -1.28
CA GLY A 51 -9.92 -1.95 -0.26
C GLY A 51 -11.42 -1.70 -0.35
N VAL A 52 -11.92 -0.74 -1.13
CA VAL A 52 -13.37 -0.59 -1.34
C VAL A 52 -13.89 -1.82 -2.08
N ARG A 53 -14.88 -2.52 -1.53
CA ARG A 53 -15.35 -3.83 -2.03
C ARG A 53 -15.96 -3.82 -3.44
N GLN A 54 -16.26 -2.65 -4.01
CA GLN A 54 -16.89 -2.47 -5.32
C GLN A 54 -18.06 -3.42 -5.61
N LEU A 55 -18.95 -3.61 -4.63
CA LEU A 55 -20.05 -4.56 -4.74
C LEU A 55 -20.97 -4.20 -5.91
N ARG A 56 -20.89 -5.00 -6.98
CA ARG A 56 -21.60 -4.79 -8.26
C ARG A 56 -21.27 -3.45 -8.93
N SER A 57 -20.07 -2.92 -8.69
CA SER A 57 -19.58 -1.66 -9.29
C SER A 57 -18.15 -1.78 -9.82
N ALA A 58 -17.77 -2.96 -10.30
CA ALA A 58 -16.41 -3.27 -10.75
C ALA A 58 -15.89 -2.33 -11.86
N TRP A 59 -16.76 -1.71 -12.66
CA TRP A 59 -16.36 -0.69 -13.63
C TRP A 59 -15.73 0.56 -12.98
N ALA A 60 -16.07 0.84 -11.72
CA ALA A 60 -15.50 1.93 -10.94
C ALA A 60 -14.29 1.49 -10.08
N ASP A 61 -13.75 0.28 -10.31
CA ASP A 61 -12.67 -0.25 -9.50
C ASP A 61 -11.33 0.43 -9.80
N GLY A 62 -10.97 0.66 -11.06
CA GLY A 62 -9.76 1.41 -11.43
C GLY A 62 -8.68 0.66 -12.22
N PRO A 63 -8.30 -0.58 -11.90
CA PRO A 63 -7.11 -1.22 -12.48
C PRO A 63 -7.10 -1.22 -14.02
N ALA A 64 -6.12 -0.53 -14.60
CA ALA A 64 -5.98 -0.37 -16.05
C ALA A 64 -5.88 -1.73 -16.76
N TYR A 65 -6.65 -1.87 -17.84
CA TYR A 65 -6.78 -3.09 -18.66
C TYR A 65 -7.35 -4.32 -17.92
N ILE A 66 -7.77 -4.18 -16.66
CA ILE A 66 -8.54 -5.18 -15.94
C ILE A 66 -10.01 -4.76 -15.94
N THR A 67 -10.35 -3.65 -15.29
CA THR A 67 -11.75 -3.19 -15.15
C THR A 67 -12.10 -2.06 -16.11
N GLN A 68 -11.11 -1.30 -16.56
CA GLN A 68 -11.31 -0.19 -17.50
C GLN A 68 -10.09 0.03 -18.39
N CYS A 69 -10.30 0.67 -19.55
CA CYS A 69 -9.20 1.30 -20.28
C CYS A 69 -8.77 2.60 -19.56
N PRO A 70 -7.51 3.04 -19.73
CA PRO A 70 -7.03 4.26 -19.08
C PRO A 70 -7.76 5.53 -19.55
N ILE A 71 -7.89 6.50 -18.63
CA ILE A 71 -8.36 7.85 -18.92
C ILE A 71 -7.24 8.56 -19.67
N ARG A 72 -7.46 8.87 -20.95
CA ARG A 72 -6.50 9.58 -21.80
C ARG A 72 -6.45 11.06 -21.45
N THR A 73 -5.38 11.75 -21.85
CA THR A 73 -5.26 13.20 -21.72
C THR A 73 -6.48 13.93 -22.28
N GLY A 74 -6.97 14.90 -21.52
CA GLY A 74 -8.16 15.70 -21.85
C GLY A 74 -9.50 14.99 -21.60
N GLN A 75 -9.50 13.70 -21.27
CA GLN A 75 -10.73 12.93 -21.03
C GLN A 75 -11.09 12.91 -19.54
N SER A 76 -12.36 12.61 -19.27
CA SER A 76 -12.89 12.45 -17.91
C SER A 76 -13.56 11.10 -17.72
N TYR A 77 -13.52 10.59 -16.50
CA TYR A 77 -14.27 9.40 -16.10
C TYR A 77 -14.89 9.59 -14.72
N VAL A 78 -16.15 9.17 -14.57
CA VAL A 78 -16.89 9.32 -13.32
C VAL A 78 -16.97 7.98 -12.60
N TYR A 79 -16.25 7.86 -11.49
CA TYR A 79 -16.33 6.72 -10.59
C TYR A 79 -17.55 6.86 -9.68
N LYS A 80 -18.42 5.84 -9.67
CA LYS A 80 -19.64 5.79 -8.84
C LYS A 80 -19.73 4.46 -8.12
N PHE A 81 -19.68 4.51 -6.79
CA PHE A 81 -19.77 3.31 -5.94
C PHE A 81 -20.39 3.63 -4.58
N THR A 82 -20.73 2.59 -3.83
CA THR A 82 -21.29 2.72 -2.47
C THR A 82 -20.40 1.99 -1.48
N ILE A 83 -20.05 2.63 -0.37
CA ILE A 83 -19.20 2.02 0.66
C ILE A 83 -20.07 1.18 1.59
N LYS A 84 -20.13 -0.13 1.40
CA LYS A 84 -21.02 -1.02 2.15
C LYS A 84 -20.27 -1.93 3.12
N GLY A 85 -20.60 -1.80 4.40
CA GLY A 85 -20.09 -2.67 5.45
C GLY A 85 -18.63 -2.44 5.82
N GLN A 86 -18.05 -1.30 5.43
CA GLN A 86 -16.68 -0.90 5.72
C GLN A 86 -16.70 0.41 6.50
N ARG A 87 -15.79 0.55 7.47
CA ARG A 87 -15.62 1.76 8.27
C ARG A 87 -14.19 1.78 8.80
N GLY A 88 -13.55 2.93 8.78
CA GLY A 88 -12.16 3.04 9.12
C GLY A 88 -11.33 3.82 8.12
N THR A 89 -10.12 3.34 7.88
CA THR A 89 -9.18 3.92 6.93
C THR A 89 -9.02 2.97 5.75
N LEU A 90 -9.01 3.55 4.56
CA LEU A 90 -8.58 2.96 3.30
C LEU A 90 -7.76 4.02 2.57
N TRP A 91 -7.43 3.81 1.30
CA TRP A 91 -6.73 4.79 0.49
C TRP A 91 -7.10 4.68 -0.98
N TRP A 92 -6.81 5.71 -1.75
CA TRP A 92 -6.92 5.69 -3.20
C TRP A 92 -5.55 5.89 -3.81
N HIS A 93 -5.31 5.33 -4.99
CA HIS A 93 -4.07 5.51 -5.71
C HIS A 93 -4.23 5.31 -7.21
N ALA A 94 -3.26 5.81 -8.00
CA ALA A 94 -3.22 5.48 -9.42
C ALA A 94 -3.01 3.97 -9.61
N HIS A 95 -3.68 3.37 -10.60
CA HIS A 95 -3.59 1.92 -10.84
C HIS A 95 -3.13 1.59 -12.27
N ILE A 96 -2.09 2.31 -12.69
CA ILE A 96 -1.36 2.12 -13.95
C ILE A 96 0.10 2.52 -13.74
N SER A 97 1.03 1.66 -14.17
CA SER A 97 2.48 1.88 -14.04
C SER A 97 2.89 2.19 -12.59
N TRP A 98 3.90 3.03 -12.40
CA TRP A 98 4.39 3.49 -11.08
C TRP A 98 3.83 4.86 -10.69
N LEU A 99 2.77 5.32 -11.34
CA LEU A 99 2.16 6.64 -11.04
C LEU A 99 1.70 6.77 -9.59
N ARG A 100 1.39 5.65 -8.90
CA ARG A 100 1.05 5.66 -7.48
C ARG A 100 2.19 6.09 -6.55
N ALA A 101 3.42 6.26 -7.06
CA ALA A 101 4.51 6.87 -6.30
C ALA A 101 4.18 8.30 -5.84
N THR A 102 3.30 9.01 -6.57
CA THR A 102 2.91 10.39 -6.27
C THR A 102 1.40 10.63 -6.32
N LEU A 103 0.66 9.77 -7.02
CA LEU A 103 -0.81 9.79 -7.08
C LEU A 103 -1.43 8.83 -6.07
N TYR A 104 -1.59 9.29 -4.84
CA TYR A 104 -2.30 8.57 -3.78
C TYR A 104 -2.83 9.52 -2.72
N GLY A 105 -3.81 9.08 -1.94
CA GLY A 105 -4.36 9.84 -0.82
C GLY A 105 -5.28 8.97 0.05
N PRO A 106 -5.67 9.45 1.24
CA PRO A 106 -6.43 8.63 2.18
C PRO A 106 -7.92 8.59 1.83
N ILE A 107 -8.59 7.49 2.20
CA ILE A 107 -10.05 7.38 2.27
C ILE A 107 -10.42 7.18 3.74
N ILE A 108 -11.16 8.12 4.30
CA ILE A 108 -11.63 8.08 5.69
C ILE A 108 -13.11 7.73 5.68
N ILE A 109 -13.46 6.61 6.28
CA ILE A 109 -14.82 6.09 6.36
C ILE A 109 -15.28 6.12 7.81
N TYR A 110 -16.03 7.15 8.18
CA TYR A 110 -16.62 7.22 9.51
C TYR A 110 -17.69 6.15 9.72
N PRO A 111 -18.00 5.81 10.99
CA PRO A 111 -19.20 5.05 11.30
C PRO A 111 -20.45 5.68 10.66
N LYS A 112 -21.43 4.83 10.34
CA LYS A 112 -22.76 5.29 9.90
C LYS A 112 -23.29 6.37 10.85
N LYS A 113 -24.10 7.30 10.33
CA LYS A 113 -24.74 8.35 11.15
C LYS A 113 -25.41 7.72 12.39
N HIS A 114 -25.18 8.32 13.56
CA HIS A 114 -25.65 7.84 14.88
C HIS A 114 -24.97 6.57 15.42
N ALA A 115 -24.00 5.98 14.71
CA ALA A 115 -23.14 4.93 15.26
C ALA A 115 -21.87 5.52 15.87
N SER A 116 -21.40 4.92 16.96
CA SER A 116 -20.11 5.22 17.58
C SER A 116 -19.03 4.23 17.16
N TYR A 117 -17.78 4.63 17.36
CA TYR A 117 -16.65 3.69 17.43
C TYR A 117 -16.89 2.64 18.53
N PRO A 118 -16.25 1.46 18.44
CA PRO A 118 -16.23 0.45 19.52
C PRO A 118 -15.23 0.80 20.64
N PHE A 119 -14.57 1.95 20.53
CA PHE A 119 -13.63 2.52 21.50
C PHE A 119 -14.01 3.99 21.77
N PRO A 120 -13.51 4.61 22.86
CA PRO A 120 -13.78 6.01 23.16
C PRO A 120 -13.43 6.93 21.98
N LYS A 121 -14.27 7.94 21.72
CA LYS A 121 -14.05 8.88 20.62
C LYS A 121 -12.69 9.59 20.82
N PRO A 122 -11.77 9.53 19.85
CA PRO A 122 -10.49 10.20 19.95
C PRO A 122 -10.67 11.72 19.94
N HIS A 123 -9.71 12.45 20.52
CA HIS A 123 -9.66 13.91 20.50
C HIS A 123 -9.46 14.44 19.08
N HIS A 124 -8.52 13.86 18.34
CA HIS A 124 -8.27 14.14 16.93
C HIS A 124 -7.90 12.85 16.17
N GLU A 125 -8.05 12.90 14.85
CA GLU A 125 -7.69 11.83 13.94
C GLU A 125 -6.71 12.37 12.90
N VAL A 126 -5.62 11.64 12.64
CA VAL A 126 -4.50 12.14 11.84
C VAL A 126 -4.07 11.07 10.84
N PRO A 127 -4.20 11.31 9.52
CA PRO A 127 -3.61 10.45 8.50
C PRO A 127 -2.08 10.47 8.57
N ILE A 128 -1.48 9.28 8.54
CA ILE A 128 -0.03 9.07 8.47
C ILE A 128 0.21 8.18 7.24
N LEU A 129 0.64 8.79 6.15
CA LEU A 129 0.87 8.11 4.89
C LEU A 129 2.37 7.87 4.71
N PHE A 130 2.78 6.61 4.71
CA PHE A 130 4.13 6.24 4.27
C PHE A 130 4.18 6.18 2.75
N GLY A 131 5.29 6.65 2.18
CA GLY A 131 5.55 6.55 0.75
C GLY A 131 7.05 6.62 0.48
N GLU A 132 7.41 6.53 -0.79
CA GLU A 132 8.80 6.58 -1.25
C GLU A 132 8.99 7.78 -2.21
N TRP A 133 10.18 8.35 -2.23
CA TRP A 133 10.58 9.42 -3.12
C TRP A 133 11.80 9.02 -3.94
N TRP A 134 11.71 9.23 -5.25
CA TRP A 134 12.84 9.19 -6.17
C TRP A 134 13.16 10.60 -6.64
N ASN A 135 14.43 10.96 -6.76
CA ASN A 135 14.87 12.16 -7.44
C ASN A 135 14.65 12.05 -8.96
N ALA A 136 14.78 10.84 -9.51
CA ALA A 136 14.43 10.53 -10.89
C ALA A 136 12.90 10.49 -11.11
N ASP A 137 12.48 10.61 -12.37
CA ASP A 137 11.09 10.32 -12.76
C ASP A 137 10.81 8.82 -12.60
N THR A 138 9.78 8.47 -11.83
CA THR A 138 9.42 7.08 -11.54
C THR A 138 8.96 6.32 -12.77
N GLU A 139 8.40 7.00 -13.78
CA GLU A 139 8.06 6.36 -15.05
C GLU A 139 9.33 6.03 -15.87
N THR A 140 10.38 6.85 -15.76
CA THR A 140 11.71 6.53 -16.31
C THR A 140 12.33 5.33 -15.58
N VAL A 141 12.26 5.30 -14.24
CA VAL A 141 12.79 4.19 -13.44
C VAL A 141 12.15 2.85 -13.84
N ILE A 142 10.82 2.78 -13.87
CA ILE A 142 10.13 1.51 -14.20
C ILE A 142 10.29 1.12 -15.67
N SER A 143 10.28 2.07 -16.60
CA SER A 143 10.47 1.77 -18.02
C SER A 143 11.87 1.21 -18.30
N GLN A 144 12.92 1.78 -17.69
CA GLN A 144 14.29 1.26 -17.78
C GLN A 144 14.40 -0.15 -17.20
N ALA A 145 13.81 -0.39 -16.02
CA ALA A 145 13.80 -1.72 -15.39
C ALA A 145 13.13 -2.76 -16.29
N LEU A 146 11.95 -2.44 -16.85
CA LEU A 146 11.23 -3.32 -17.78
C LEU A 146 11.99 -3.54 -19.10
N GLN A 147 12.72 -2.54 -19.59
CA GLN A 147 13.53 -2.65 -20.80
C GLN A 147 14.73 -3.57 -20.59
N ASN A 148 15.53 -3.30 -19.55
CA ASN A 148 16.79 -4.00 -19.29
C ASN A 148 16.59 -5.34 -18.54
N GLY A 149 15.44 -5.55 -17.92
CA GLY A 149 15.12 -6.77 -17.16
C GLY A 149 15.81 -6.90 -15.82
N GLY A 150 16.45 -5.85 -15.31
CA GLY A 150 16.95 -5.75 -13.94
C GLY A 150 15.85 -5.33 -12.96
N GLY A 151 16.20 -5.27 -11.67
CA GLY A 151 15.35 -4.61 -10.67
C GLY A 151 15.32 -3.09 -10.90
N PRO A 152 14.23 -2.40 -10.52
CA PRO A 152 14.18 -0.94 -10.57
C PRO A 152 15.16 -0.34 -9.55
N ASN A 153 15.65 0.86 -9.83
CA ASN A 153 16.44 1.61 -8.85
C ASN A 153 15.60 1.87 -7.59
N VAL A 154 16.22 1.69 -6.43
CA VAL A 154 15.61 1.94 -5.11
C VAL A 154 15.29 3.43 -4.92
N SER A 155 14.38 3.74 -4.00
CA SER A 155 14.08 5.13 -3.65
C SER A 155 15.27 5.85 -3.03
N ASP A 156 15.26 7.18 -3.15
CA ASP A 156 16.23 8.06 -2.48
C ASP A 156 15.81 8.39 -1.04
N ALA A 157 14.52 8.21 -0.71
CA ALA A 157 14.00 8.39 0.64
C ALA A 157 12.63 7.73 0.85
N TYR A 158 12.41 7.16 2.04
CA TYR A 158 11.06 7.03 2.59
C TYR A 158 10.51 8.39 3.04
N THR A 159 9.18 8.49 3.15
CA THR A 159 8.49 9.70 3.55
C THR A 159 7.33 9.44 4.51
N ILE A 160 7.06 10.40 5.40
CA ILE A 160 5.82 10.50 6.18
C ILE A 160 5.02 11.69 5.64
N ASN A 161 3.81 11.46 5.13
CA ASN A 161 2.97 12.46 4.49
C ASN A 161 3.71 13.21 3.36
N GLY A 162 4.51 12.49 2.57
CA GLY A 162 5.29 13.03 1.46
C GLY A 162 6.53 13.84 1.87
N LEU A 163 6.94 13.77 3.14
CA LEU A 163 8.09 14.47 3.71
C LEU A 163 9.15 13.48 4.23
N PRO A 164 10.42 13.54 3.76
CA PRO A 164 11.47 12.60 4.19
C PRO A 164 11.81 12.67 5.69
N GLY A 165 11.81 13.88 6.25
CA GLY A 165 12.15 14.12 7.65
C GLY A 165 13.60 14.56 7.88
N LEU A 166 13.90 14.94 9.12
CA LEU A 166 15.12 15.66 9.50
C LEU A 166 16.44 14.89 9.32
N LEU A 167 16.38 13.57 9.09
CA LEU A 167 17.56 12.74 8.83
C LEU A 167 18.12 12.89 7.41
N TYR A 168 17.34 13.48 6.50
CA TYR A 168 17.76 13.68 5.10
C TYR A 168 18.27 15.09 4.87
N ASN A 169 19.19 15.21 3.92
CA ASN A 169 19.65 16.51 3.45
C ASN A 169 18.45 17.34 2.94
N CYS A 170 18.51 18.65 3.19
CA CYS A 170 17.49 19.62 2.77
C CYS A 170 16.06 19.32 3.23
N SER A 171 15.87 18.54 4.31
CA SER A 171 14.54 18.06 4.75
C SER A 171 14.17 18.43 6.19
N VAL A 172 15.06 19.10 6.93
CA VAL A 172 14.84 19.50 8.34
C VAL A 172 13.65 20.45 8.50
N LYS A 173 13.54 21.46 7.63
CA LYS A 173 12.44 22.44 7.66
C LYS A 173 11.10 21.80 7.28
N ASP A 174 11.14 20.84 6.37
CA ASP A 174 10.00 20.15 5.80
C ASP A 174 9.75 18.80 6.49
N THR A 175 9.96 18.72 7.81
CA THR A 175 9.64 17.50 8.59
C THR A 175 8.18 17.53 9.04
N PHE A 176 7.46 16.41 8.87
CA PHE A 176 6.08 16.30 9.36
C PHE A 176 6.03 16.49 10.89
N ARG A 177 5.15 17.39 11.35
CA ARG A 177 4.98 17.72 12.77
C ARG A 177 3.54 17.50 13.20
N LEU A 178 3.34 16.72 14.26
CA LEU A 178 2.05 16.51 14.90
C LEU A 178 2.06 17.16 16.28
N LYS A 179 1.31 18.25 16.43
CA LYS A 179 1.09 18.92 17.71
C LYS A 179 0.06 18.15 18.54
N VAL A 180 0.39 17.91 19.82
CA VAL A 180 -0.48 17.21 20.75
C VAL A 180 -0.66 17.94 22.08
N THR A 181 -1.82 17.70 22.68
CA THR A 181 -2.19 18.18 24.00
C THR A 181 -2.01 17.07 25.03
N PRO A 182 -1.27 17.30 26.13
CA PRO A 182 -1.10 16.31 27.19
C PRO A 182 -2.42 15.69 27.66
N GLY A 183 -2.41 14.38 27.90
CA GLY A 183 -3.57 13.62 28.38
C GLY A 183 -4.66 13.36 27.34
N LYS A 184 -4.53 13.85 26.10
CA LYS A 184 -5.49 13.59 25.03
C LYS A 184 -5.11 12.37 24.21
N THR A 185 -6.13 11.64 23.73
CA THR A 185 -5.96 10.45 22.87
C THR A 185 -6.19 10.81 21.41
N TYR A 186 -5.30 10.35 20.53
CA TYR A 186 -5.33 10.60 19.09
C TYR A 186 -5.47 9.26 18.35
N LEU A 187 -6.19 9.28 17.23
CA LEU A 187 -6.27 8.15 16.30
C LEU A 187 -5.35 8.43 15.11
N LEU A 188 -4.24 7.70 15.01
CA LEU A 188 -3.40 7.72 13.82
C LEU A 188 -3.97 6.75 12.80
N ARG A 189 -4.22 7.24 11.60
CA ARG A 189 -4.75 6.50 10.46
C ARG A 189 -3.61 6.19 9.51
N ILE A 190 -2.95 5.06 9.75
CA ILE A 190 -1.66 4.73 9.14
C ILE A 190 -1.90 3.97 7.84
N ILE A 191 -1.22 4.39 6.77
CA ILE A 191 -1.36 3.86 5.42
C ILE A 191 0.04 3.63 4.88
N ASN A 192 0.34 2.41 4.42
CA ASN A 192 1.57 2.18 3.67
C ASN A 192 1.28 2.28 2.16
N ALA A 193 1.55 3.47 1.60
CA ALA A 193 1.46 3.75 0.18
C ALA A 193 2.81 3.59 -0.56
N ALA A 194 3.86 3.09 0.12
CA ALA A 194 5.13 2.76 -0.50
C ALA A 194 4.93 1.72 -1.63
N LEU A 195 5.86 1.73 -2.58
CA LEU A 195 5.88 0.80 -3.70
C LEU A 195 6.35 -0.59 -3.31
N ASN A 196 7.45 -0.67 -2.54
CA ASN A 196 8.23 -1.90 -2.44
C ASN A 196 8.20 -2.55 -1.06
N ASP A 197 8.44 -1.77 0.01
CA ASP A 197 8.85 -2.34 1.29
C ASP A 197 7.78 -2.30 2.39
N GLU A 198 7.78 -3.35 3.22
CA GLU A 198 7.09 -3.35 4.51
C GLU A 198 7.84 -2.45 5.49
N LEU A 199 7.11 -1.75 6.36
CA LEU A 199 7.72 -0.77 7.26
C LEU A 199 7.43 -1.10 8.73
N PHE A 200 8.48 -1.08 9.54
CA PHE A 200 8.36 -0.89 10.98
C PHE A 200 8.09 0.58 11.27
N PHE A 201 7.14 0.88 12.15
CA PHE A 201 6.88 2.24 12.62
C PHE A 201 6.69 2.28 14.13
N GLY A 202 7.26 3.31 14.76
CA GLY A 202 7.12 3.55 16.20
C GLY A 202 7.15 5.03 16.55
N ILE A 203 6.76 5.33 17.79
CA ILE A 203 6.78 6.69 18.35
C ILE A 203 7.61 6.63 19.63
N ALA A 204 8.66 7.44 19.71
CA ALA A 204 9.57 7.40 20.85
C ALA A 204 8.80 7.60 22.15
N ASN A 205 9.03 6.71 23.12
CA ASN A 205 8.39 6.72 24.43
C ASN A 205 6.84 6.62 24.41
N HIS A 206 6.20 6.14 23.35
CA HIS A 206 4.74 5.96 23.30
C HIS A 206 4.36 4.56 22.82
N THR A 207 3.63 3.85 23.67
CA THR A 207 2.90 2.64 23.26
C THR A 207 1.62 3.04 22.53
N VAL A 208 1.27 2.30 21.48
CA VAL A 208 0.03 2.48 20.73
C VAL A 208 -0.90 1.28 20.92
N THR A 209 -2.19 1.49 20.76
CA THR A 209 -3.21 0.43 20.75
C THR A 209 -3.76 0.28 19.34
N VAL A 210 -3.52 -0.86 18.70
CA VAL A 210 -4.09 -1.18 17.38
C VAL A 210 -5.57 -1.47 17.54
N VAL A 211 -6.43 -0.81 16.76
CA VAL A 211 -7.90 -0.93 16.87
C VAL A 211 -8.60 -1.25 15.56
N GLU A 212 -7.90 -1.13 14.43
CA GLU A 212 -8.45 -1.39 13.11
C GLU A 212 -7.35 -1.80 12.13
N ALA A 213 -7.69 -2.69 11.19
CA ALA A 213 -6.90 -2.99 10.01
C ALA A 213 -7.84 -3.06 8.79
N ASP A 214 -7.49 -2.39 7.69
CA ASP A 214 -8.21 -2.41 6.40
C ASP A 214 -9.73 -2.14 6.50
N ALA A 215 -10.09 -1.07 7.22
CA ALA A 215 -11.46 -0.68 7.51
C ALA A 215 -12.32 -1.77 8.17
N VAL A 216 -11.68 -2.61 8.99
CA VAL A 216 -12.29 -3.61 9.86
C VAL A 216 -11.71 -3.48 11.27
N TYR A 217 -12.58 -3.41 12.28
CA TYR A 217 -12.13 -3.37 13.66
C TYR A 217 -11.46 -4.69 14.08
N VAL A 218 -10.35 -4.56 14.81
CA VAL A 218 -9.63 -5.71 15.39
C VAL A 218 -9.85 -5.79 16.90
N LYS A 219 -9.53 -6.93 17.50
CA LYS A 219 -9.40 -7.05 18.96
C LYS A 219 -8.26 -6.14 19.39
N PRO A 220 -8.50 -5.13 20.25
CA PRO A 220 -7.45 -4.18 20.59
C PRO A 220 -6.26 -4.86 21.25
N PHE A 221 -5.04 -4.49 20.83
CA PHE A 221 -3.81 -4.92 21.46
C PHE A 221 -2.78 -3.78 21.47
N GLN A 222 -1.93 -3.78 22.49
CA GLN A 222 -0.88 -2.78 22.66
C GLN A 222 0.44 -3.24 22.02
N THR A 223 1.19 -2.27 21.50
CA THR A 223 2.53 -2.47 20.94
C THR A 223 3.28 -1.14 20.88
N ASP A 224 4.60 -1.17 20.94
CA ASP A 224 5.44 0.03 20.77
C ASP A 224 5.82 0.24 19.29
N VAL A 225 5.83 -0.84 18.51
CA VAL A 225 6.14 -0.84 17.08
C VAL A 225 5.04 -1.57 16.32
N ILE A 226 4.66 -1.03 15.16
CA ILE A 226 3.79 -1.71 14.19
C ILE A 226 4.61 -2.17 12.99
N LEU A 227 4.17 -3.26 12.36
CA LEU A 227 4.60 -3.64 11.01
C LEU A 227 3.42 -3.38 10.06
N ILE A 228 3.67 -2.74 8.92
CA ILE A 228 2.65 -2.44 7.92
C ILE A 228 3.19 -2.65 6.51
N THR A 229 2.47 -3.40 5.68
CA THR A 229 2.91 -3.76 4.32
C THR A 229 2.25 -2.86 3.27
N PRO A 230 2.87 -2.66 2.08
CA PRO A 230 2.27 -1.88 1.00
C PRO A 230 0.85 -2.33 0.68
N GLY A 231 -0.11 -1.40 0.71
CA GLY A 231 -1.54 -1.70 0.58
C GLY A 231 -2.31 -1.65 1.89
N GLN A 232 -1.69 -2.07 2.99
CA GLN A 232 -2.37 -2.12 4.28
C GLN A 232 -2.63 -0.73 4.85
N THR A 233 -3.69 -0.68 5.65
CA THR A 233 -4.01 0.42 6.54
C THR A 233 -4.23 -0.10 7.95
N THR A 234 -3.71 0.62 8.94
CA THR A 234 -3.82 0.25 10.35
C THR A 234 -4.15 1.50 11.15
N ASN A 235 -5.23 1.47 11.93
CA ASN A 235 -5.51 2.57 12.86
C ASN A 235 -5.04 2.22 14.26
N VAL A 236 -4.33 3.16 14.86
CA VAL A 236 -3.83 3.04 16.23
C VAL A 236 -4.25 4.23 17.08
N LEU A 237 -4.61 3.96 18.33
CA LEU A 237 -4.81 4.98 19.34
C LEU A 237 -3.50 5.17 20.11
N PHE A 238 -3.11 6.42 20.35
CA PHE A 238 -2.11 6.71 21.37
C PHE A 238 -2.59 7.86 22.25
N THR A 239 -2.18 7.85 23.51
CA THR A 239 -2.48 8.92 24.47
C THR A 239 -1.23 9.73 24.72
N ALA A 240 -1.32 11.04 24.53
CA ALA A 240 -0.24 11.95 24.84
C ALA A 240 0.02 11.95 26.36
N LYS A 241 1.27 11.78 26.78
CA LYS A 241 1.66 11.69 28.19
C LYS A 241 1.28 12.95 28.96
N SER A 242 0.58 12.79 30.08
CA SER A 242 0.11 13.89 30.93
C SER A 242 1.26 14.61 31.65
N GLN A 243 2.35 13.92 31.95
CA GLN A 243 3.53 14.45 32.65
C GLN A 243 4.70 14.54 31.66
N THR A 244 4.76 15.63 30.91
CA THR A 244 5.89 15.97 30.04
C THR A 244 6.29 17.41 30.32
N ALA A 245 7.60 17.70 30.24
CA ALA A 245 8.04 19.08 30.31
C ALA A 245 7.40 19.88 29.16
N PRO A 246 7.03 21.15 29.37
CA PRO A 246 6.59 22.02 28.28
C PRO A 246 7.60 21.99 27.13
N ASN A 247 7.13 21.98 25.87
CA ASN A 247 7.97 21.97 24.68
C ASN A 247 8.80 20.69 24.48
N THR A 248 8.35 19.55 25.02
CA THR A 248 8.97 18.25 24.73
C THR A 248 8.63 17.78 23.32
N THR A 249 9.61 17.23 22.61
CA THR A 249 9.41 16.58 21.30
C THR A 249 9.79 15.11 21.33
N PHE A 250 9.04 14.27 20.65
CA PHE A 250 9.35 12.85 20.43
C PHE A 250 9.41 12.55 18.94
N ILE A 251 10.31 11.66 18.52
CA ILE A 251 10.40 11.26 17.12
C ILE A 251 9.41 10.13 16.82
N MET A 252 8.70 10.27 15.72
CA MET A 252 8.04 9.18 15.02
C MET A 252 8.99 8.71 13.93
N SER A 253 9.22 7.41 13.77
CA SER A 253 10.10 6.93 12.70
C SER A 253 9.55 5.67 12.02
N ALA A 254 9.83 5.56 10.73
CA ALA A 254 9.59 4.36 9.95
C ALA A 254 10.83 3.92 9.18
N ARG A 255 11.07 2.61 9.14
CA ARG A 255 12.19 1.98 8.41
C ARG A 255 11.75 0.61 7.88
N PRO A 256 12.42 0.05 6.87
CA PRO A 256 11.92 -1.14 6.22
C PRO A 256 12.17 -2.42 7.02
N TYR A 257 11.31 -3.41 6.79
CA TYR A 257 11.54 -4.81 7.10
C TYR A 257 11.88 -5.54 5.80
N VAL A 258 13.08 -6.13 5.72
CA VAL A 258 13.60 -6.77 4.52
C VAL A 258 14.38 -8.04 4.88
N THR A 259 14.05 -9.13 4.20
CA THR A 259 14.76 -10.41 4.27
C THR A 259 15.29 -10.88 2.91
N GLY A 260 14.91 -10.19 1.83
CA GLY A 260 15.35 -10.50 0.48
C GLY A 260 16.79 -10.09 0.22
N THR A 261 17.37 -10.65 -0.85
CA THR A 261 18.73 -10.38 -1.31
C THR A 261 18.81 -9.26 -2.36
N GLY A 262 17.66 -8.72 -2.77
CA GLY A 262 17.57 -7.60 -3.70
C GLY A 262 18.05 -6.29 -3.09
N THR A 263 18.35 -5.30 -3.93
CA THR A 263 18.61 -3.93 -3.48
C THR A 263 17.34 -3.31 -2.92
N PHE A 264 17.46 -2.58 -1.83
CA PHE A 264 16.36 -1.87 -1.17
C PHE A 264 16.86 -0.54 -0.61
N ASP A 265 15.93 0.39 -0.38
CA ASP A 265 16.23 1.63 0.34
C ASP A 265 16.36 1.30 1.84
N ASN A 266 17.55 1.45 2.44
CA ASN A 266 17.79 1.13 3.86
C ASN A 266 17.59 2.30 4.83
N SER A 267 17.11 3.43 4.33
CA SER A 267 17.00 4.67 5.07
C SER A 267 15.86 4.64 6.10
N THR A 268 15.77 5.71 6.91
CA THR A 268 14.73 5.89 7.93
C THR A 268 14.07 7.24 7.74
N THR A 269 12.75 7.27 7.60
CA THR A 269 11.96 8.51 7.58
C THR A 269 11.46 8.87 8.97
N VAL A 270 11.34 10.17 9.23
CA VAL A 270 10.98 10.66 10.57
C VAL A 270 9.97 11.81 10.53
N GLY A 271 9.13 11.84 11.56
CA GLY A 271 8.26 12.95 11.92
C GLY A 271 8.45 13.32 13.39
N ILE A 272 7.85 14.44 13.80
CA ILE A 272 8.02 14.99 15.14
C ILE A 272 6.66 15.09 15.82
N LEU A 273 6.54 14.53 17.01
CA LEU A 273 5.41 14.70 17.91
C LEU A 273 5.74 15.81 18.90
N GLU A 274 4.94 16.88 18.93
CA GLU A 274 5.25 18.11 19.67
C GLU A 274 4.26 18.37 20.81
N TYR A 275 4.77 18.52 22.03
CA TYR A 275 3.98 18.89 23.21
C TYR A 275 4.09 20.40 23.47
N GLY A 276 3.07 21.18 23.12
CA GLY A 276 3.02 22.62 23.43
C GLY A 276 2.67 23.54 22.25
N SER A 277 2.56 24.84 22.52
CA SER A 277 2.09 25.87 21.57
C SER A 277 3.22 26.64 20.89
N ASN A 278 4.37 26.86 21.55
CA ASN A 278 5.50 27.65 21.03
C ASN A 278 6.85 26.99 21.35
N LEU A 279 7.45 26.33 20.35
CA LEU A 279 8.82 25.83 20.43
C LEU A 279 9.79 27.00 20.22
N THR A 280 10.22 27.66 21.30
CA THR A 280 11.54 28.29 21.31
C THR A 280 12.55 27.15 21.26
N ALA A 281 13.47 27.16 20.28
CA ALA A 281 14.49 26.15 20.08
C ALA A 281 15.24 25.86 21.39
N SER A 282 14.80 24.84 22.12
CA SER A 282 15.53 24.32 23.26
C SER A 282 16.26 23.07 22.78
N ASN A 283 17.51 22.93 23.23
CA ASN A 283 18.35 21.75 23.05
C ASN A 283 17.77 20.54 23.80
N SER A 284 16.53 20.16 23.52
CA SER A 284 15.94 18.93 24.03
C SER A 284 16.57 17.74 23.31
N SER A 285 16.95 16.72 24.06
CA SER A 285 17.51 15.49 23.51
C SER A 285 16.46 14.83 22.61
N ILE A 286 16.82 14.63 21.34
CA ILE A 286 15.95 13.98 20.36
C ILE A 286 15.88 12.49 20.71
N SER A 287 14.72 12.05 21.19
CA SER A 287 14.48 10.64 21.51
C SER A 287 13.86 9.93 20.30
N PHE A 288 14.49 8.84 19.87
CA PHE A 288 14.02 7.94 18.81
C PHE A 288 13.38 6.68 19.40
N PRO A 289 12.37 6.08 18.74
CA PRO A 289 11.85 4.78 19.14
C PRO A 289 12.88 3.69 18.82
N ALA A 290 12.93 2.66 19.67
CA ALA A 290 13.70 1.46 19.38
C ALA A 290 12.95 0.60 18.35
N LEU A 291 13.37 0.67 17.09
CA LEU A 291 12.80 -0.16 16.02
C LEU A 291 13.52 -1.54 15.95
N PRO A 292 12.84 -2.62 15.51
CA PRO A 292 13.45 -3.94 15.31
C PRO A 292 14.48 -3.93 14.19
N ALA A 293 15.46 -4.84 14.22
CA ALA A 293 16.43 -4.99 13.14
C ALA A 293 15.73 -5.19 11.78
N LEU A 294 16.35 -4.75 10.69
CA LEU A 294 15.72 -4.76 9.36
C LEU A 294 15.26 -6.16 8.93
N ASN A 295 15.93 -7.22 9.41
CA ASN A 295 15.63 -8.61 9.10
C ASN A 295 14.96 -9.37 10.26
N ASP A 296 14.32 -8.68 11.21
CA ASP A 296 13.68 -9.29 12.39
C ASP A 296 12.36 -10.00 12.02
N THR A 297 12.49 -11.17 11.40
CA THR A 297 11.36 -12.04 11.00
C THR A 297 10.57 -12.54 12.21
N SER A 298 11.22 -12.71 13.36
CA SER A 298 10.57 -13.12 14.59
C SER A 298 9.59 -12.05 15.07
N PHE A 299 9.99 -10.77 15.04
CA PHE A 299 9.08 -9.67 15.32
C PHE A 299 7.94 -9.63 14.29
N ALA A 300 8.23 -9.71 12.99
CA ALA A 300 7.24 -9.65 11.93
C ALA A 300 6.15 -10.73 12.07
N ALA A 301 6.55 -11.98 12.32
CA ALA A 301 5.65 -13.10 12.55
C ALA A 301 4.81 -12.89 13.82
N ASN A 302 5.45 -12.51 14.94
CA ASN A 302 4.75 -12.29 16.20
C ASN A 302 3.76 -11.13 16.15
N PHE A 303 4.07 -10.06 15.42
CA PHE A 303 3.14 -8.95 15.21
C PHE A 303 1.92 -9.41 14.40
N SER A 304 2.15 -10.13 13.29
CA SER A 304 1.09 -10.60 12.41
C SER A 304 0.08 -11.52 13.12
N LEU A 305 0.56 -12.37 14.05
CA LEU A 305 -0.29 -13.25 14.86
C LEU A 305 -1.24 -12.51 15.82
N LYS A 306 -0.97 -11.24 16.15
CA LYS A 306 -1.83 -10.44 17.04
C LYS A 306 -3.08 -9.92 16.33
N ILE A 307 -3.07 -9.83 15.00
CA ILE A 307 -4.19 -9.29 14.21
C ILE A 307 -5.35 -10.28 14.22
N ARG A 308 -6.43 -9.92 14.92
CA ARG A 308 -7.64 -10.74 15.02
C ARG A 308 -8.86 -9.85 14.82
N SER A 309 -9.82 -10.28 13.99
CA SER A 309 -11.11 -9.59 13.86
C SER A 309 -11.75 -9.38 15.24
N LEU A 310 -12.36 -8.21 15.47
CA LEU A 310 -12.97 -7.85 16.76
C LEU A 310 -13.91 -8.95 17.28
N GLY A 311 -14.72 -9.54 16.39
CA GLY A 311 -15.48 -10.76 16.67
C GLY A 311 -16.46 -10.61 17.83
N SER A 312 -17.27 -9.55 17.79
CA SER A 312 -18.31 -9.25 18.80
C SER A 312 -19.72 -9.43 18.23
N LYS A 313 -20.75 -9.39 19.08
CA LYS A 313 -22.17 -9.43 18.63
C LYS A 313 -22.50 -8.32 17.62
N LYS A 314 -21.92 -7.12 17.80
CA LYS A 314 -22.12 -5.97 16.90
C LYS A 314 -21.24 -6.03 15.65
N PHE A 315 -20.07 -6.67 15.74
CA PHE A 315 -19.08 -6.79 14.67
C PHE A 315 -18.60 -8.24 14.53
N PRO A 316 -19.42 -9.13 13.94
CA PRO A 316 -19.09 -10.54 13.77
C PRO A 316 -18.04 -10.75 12.68
N ALA A 317 -17.21 -11.79 12.82
CA ALA A 317 -16.17 -12.13 11.83
C ALA A 317 -16.70 -12.91 10.60
N ALA A 318 -17.91 -13.48 10.67
CA ALA A 318 -18.62 -14.16 9.57
C ALA A 318 -17.73 -15.07 8.69
N VAL A 319 -16.94 -15.94 9.32
CA VAL A 319 -16.01 -16.85 8.63
C VAL A 319 -16.78 -17.97 7.92
N PRO A 320 -16.60 -18.19 6.60
CA PRO A 320 -17.17 -19.33 5.90
C PRO A 320 -16.77 -20.65 6.56
N GLN A 321 -17.75 -21.49 6.92
CA GLN A 321 -17.51 -22.79 7.57
C GLN A 321 -17.38 -23.94 6.58
N LYS A 322 -17.82 -23.73 5.34
CA LYS A 322 -17.72 -24.68 4.24
C LYS A 322 -16.91 -24.05 3.11
N VAL A 323 -16.05 -24.85 2.49
CA VAL A 323 -15.25 -24.44 1.34
C VAL A 323 -15.78 -25.16 0.11
N ASP A 324 -16.20 -24.40 -0.91
CA ASP A 324 -16.69 -24.95 -2.17
C ASP A 324 -15.54 -25.14 -3.17
N ARG A 325 -14.51 -24.28 -3.10
CA ARG A 325 -13.35 -24.29 -4.00
C ARG A 325 -12.06 -24.05 -3.22
N GLN A 326 -11.05 -24.85 -3.52
CA GLN A 326 -9.71 -24.72 -2.96
C GLN A 326 -8.71 -24.43 -4.06
N PHE A 327 -7.81 -23.48 -3.79
CA PHE A 327 -6.72 -23.10 -4.67
C PHE A 327 -5.41 -23.07 -3.90
N LEU A 328 -4.34 -23.56 -4.53
CA LEU A 328 -2.96 -23.36 -4.09
C LEU A 328 -2.25 -22.52 -5.15
N PHE A 329 -1.90 -21.29 -4.79
CA PHE A 329 -1.20 -20.37 -5.67
C PHE A 329 0.23 -20.19 -5.17
N THR A 330 1.21 -20.70 -5.92
CA THR A 330 2.62 -20.38 -5.68
C THR A 330 2.91 -18.97 -6.18
N VAL A 331 3.60 -18.16 -5.39
CA VAL A 331 3.95 -16.77 -5.70
C VAL A 331 5.46 -16.63 -5.59
N GLY A 332 6.09 -16.13 -6.64
CA GLY A 332 7.54 -16.01 -6.65
C GLY A 332 8.09 -15.28 -7.85
N LEU A 333 9.40 -15.00 -7.77
CA LEU A 333 10.18 -14.47 -8.89
C LEU A 333 10.58 -15.60 -9.85
N GLY A 334 10.93 -15.21 -11.06
CA GLY A 334 11.45 -16.10 -12.09
C GLY A 334 12.34 -15.35 -13.07
N LEU A 335 13.00 -16.08 -13.97
CA LEU A 335 13.91 -15.53 -14.96
C LEU A 335 13.48 -15.90 -16.37
N ASN A 336 13.18 -14.91 -17.19
CA ASN A 336 12.83 -15.10 -18.60
C ASN A 336 14.04 -14.80 -19.49
N PRO A 337 14.21 -15.49 -20.63
CA PRO A 337 15.32 -15.24 -21.55
C PRO A 337 15.36 -13.77 -22.03
N CYS A 338 16.57 -13.24 -22.18
CA CYS A 338 16.75 -11.94 -22.80
C CYS A 338 16.34 -11.99 -24.29
N PRO A 339 15.62 -10.97 -24.81
CA PRO A 339 15.32 -10.87 -26.22
C PRO A 339 16.60 -10.89 -27.08
N LYS A 340 16.53 -11.50 -28.27
CA LYS A 340 17.66 -11.54 -29.20
C LYS A 340 18.11 -10.12 -29.56
N GLY A 341 19.43 -9.87 -29.53
CA GLY A 341 20.02 -8.58 -29.86
C GLY A 341 19.96 -7.54 -28.74
N GLN A 342 19.62 -7.94 -27.51
CA GLN A 342 19.64 -7.08 -26.32
C GLN A 342 20.56 -7.66 -25.24
N THR A 343 21.08 -6.78 -24.39
CA THR A 343 21.79 -7.16 -23.16
C THR A 343 20.87 -6.90 -21.98
N CYS A 344 20.62 -7.92 -21.16
CA CYS A 344 19.77 -7.81 -19.99
C CYS A 344 20.58 -7.80 -18.69
N GLN A 345 20.05 -7.12 -17.68
CA GLN A 345 20.71 -6.86 -16.39
C GLN A 345 20.26 -7.80 -15.27
N GLY A 346 19.30 -8.69 -15.54
CA GLY A 346 18.94 -9.73 -14.57
C GLY A 346 20.03 -10.79 -14.43
N PRO A 347 19.91 -11.67 -13.43
CA PRO A 347 20.86 -12.75 -13.17
C PRO A 347 21.20 -13.56 -14.43
N ASN A 348 22.48 -13.87 -14.65
CA ASN A 348 22.95 -14.62 -15.83
C ASN A 348 22.53 -14.01 -17.19
N GLY A 349 22.38 -12.68 -17.27
CA GLY A 349 21.98 -11.99 -18.49
C GLY A 349 20.53 -12.24 -18.89
N THR A 350 19.66 -12.54 -17.94
CA THR A 350 18.22 -12.78 -18.14
C THR A 350 17.37 -11.57 -17.75
N LYS A 351 16.04 -11.68 -17.85
CA LYS A 351 15.10 -10.67 -17.34
C LYS A 351 14.34 -11.22 -16.14
N PHE A 352 14.25 -10.43 -15.08
CA PHE A 352 13.34 -10.71 -13.98
C PHE A 352 11.89 -10.83 -14.48
N ALA A 353 11.18 -11.78 -13.88
CA ALA A 353 9.74 -11.97 -14.01
C ALA A 353 9.18 -12.29 -12.62
N ALA A 354 7.86 -12.18 -12.49
CA ALA A 354 7.13 -12.67 -11.33
C ALA A 354 5.94 -13.48 -11.82
N SER A 355 5.50 -14.45 -11.04
CA SER A 355 4.40 -15.31 -11.45
C SER A 355 3.53 -15.77 -10.29
N VAL A 356 2.29 -16.11 -10.63
CA VAL A 356 1.41 -16.89 -9.78
C VAL A 356 1.12 -18.21 -10.48
N ASN A 357 1.40 -19.35 -9.84
CA ASN A 357 1.34 -20.68 -10.44
C ASN A 357 2.09 -20.77 -11.79
N ASN A 358 3.29 -20.19 -11.84
CA ASN A 358 4.15 -20.13 -13.03
C ASN A 358 3.57 -19.34 -14.23
N ILE A 359 2.47 -18.61 -14.03
CA ILE A 359 1.91 -17.70 -15.02
C ILE A 359 2.35 -16.27 -14.69
N SER A 360 3.14 -15.68 -15.59
CA SER A 360 3.47 -14.25 -15.58
C SER A 360 2.39 -13.50 -16.35
N PHE A 361 1.62 -12.67 -15.66
CA PHE A 361 0.44 -12.03 -16.23
C PHE A 361 0.83 -10.89 -17.19
N VAL A 362 0.35 -10.96 -18.43
CA VAL A 362 0.58 -9.92 -19.45
C VAL A 362 -0.67 -9.04 -19.55
N LEU A 363 -0.53 -7.72 -19.46
CA LEU A 363 -1.69 -6.83 -19.62
C LEU A 363 -2.28 -6.95 -21.04
N PRO A 364 -3.61 -7.06 -21.20
CA PRO A 364 -4.26 -7.02 -22.51
C PRO A 364 -4.32 -5.58 -23.06
N THR A 365 -4.67 -5.43 -24.34
CA THR A 365 -4.90 -4.12 -24.97
C THR A 365 -6.31 -3.57 -24.74
N ALA A 366 -7.26 -4.44 -24.39
CA ALA A 366 -8.63 -4.10 -24.01
C ALA A 366 -8.92 -4.59 -22.59
N ALA A 367 -9.74 -3.87 -21.83
CA ALA A 367 -10.04 -4.23 -20.45
C ALA A 367 -10.74 -5.59 -20.34
N LEU A 368 -10.29 -6.45 -19.41
CA LEU A 368 -10.89 -7.77 -19.18
C LEU A 368 -12.39 -7.70 -18.90
N LEU A 369 -12.83 -6.75 -18.07
CA LEU A 369 -14.24 -6.55 -17.73
C LEU A 369 -15.06 -6.15 -18.96
N GLN A 370 -14.53 -5.27 -19.81
CA GLN A 370 -15.18 -4.88 -21.07
C GLN A 370 -15.32 -6.10 -22.00
N ALA A 371 -14.23 -6.85 -22.19
CA ALA A 371 -14.24 -8.04 -23.03
C ALA A 371 -15.20 -9.11 -22.51
N HIS A 372 -15.28 -9.30 -21.19
CA HIS A 372 -16.23 -10.20 -20.56
C HIS A 372 -17.68 -9.75 -20.77
N PHE A 373 -17.97 -8.48 -20.49
CA PHE A 373 -19.33 -7.94 -20.53
C PHE A 373 -19.95 -7.99 -21.94
N PHE A 374 -19.15 -7.72 -22.97
CA PHE A 374 -19.60 -7.76 -24.37
C PHE A 374 -19.41 -9.12 -25.05
N GLY A 375 -18.97 -10.16 -24.34
CA GLY A 375 -18.75 -11.49 -24.93
C GLY A 375 -17.58 -11.56 -25.92
N HIS A 376 -16.64 -10.61 -25.87
CA HIS A 376 -15.48 -10.49 -26.77
C HIS A 376 -14.17 -10.95 -26.09
N SER A 377 -14.20 -12.08 -25.38
CA SER A 377 -13.03 -12.60 -24.65
C SER A 377 -11.97 -13.25 -25.55
N LYS A 378 -12.35 -13.71 -26.76
CA LYS A 378 -11.46 -14.39 -27.71
C LYS A 378 -10.25 -13.49 -28.04
N GLY A 379 -9.05 -13.95 -27.72
CA GLY A 379 -7.79 -13.22 -27.94
C GLY A 379 -7.45 -12.17 -26.87
N VAL A 380 -8.37 -11.88 -25.92
CA VAL A 380 -8.13 -10.96 -24.80
C VAL A 380 -7.61 -11.72 -23.59
N TYR A 381 -8.29 -12.79 -23.18
CA TYR A 381 -7.88 -13.66 -22.08
C TYR A 381 -8.47 -15.07 -22.23
N ASN A 382 -7.99 -16.03 -21.45
CA ASN A 382 -8.60 -17.35 -21.31
C ASN A 382 -8.93 -17.63 -19.84
N SER A 383 -9.89 -18.52 -19.58
CA SER A 383 -10.39 -18.86 -18.24
C SER A 383 -9.70 -20.08 -17.62
N THR A 384 -8.48 -20.42 -18.06
CA THR A 384 -7.77 -21.65 -17.67
C THR A 384 -6.61 -21.37 -16.70
N PHE A 385 -6.76 -20.35 -15.84
CA PHE A 385 -5.82 -20.16 -14.73
C PHE A 385 -5.84 -21.40 -13.82
N PRO A 386 -4.68 -22.00 -13.52
CA PRO A 386 -4.63 -23.29 -12.84
C PRO A 386 -4.93 -23.17 -11.33
N ASP A 387 -5.63 -24.18 -10.80
CA ASP A 387 -6.05 -24.23 -9.39
C ASP A 387 -4.89 -24.55 -8.45
N ASN A 388 -3.86 -25.20 -8.98
CA ASN A 388 -2.65 -25.62 -8.29
C ASN A 388 -1.42 -25.27 -9.15
N PRO A 389 -0.22 -25.16 -8.55
CA PRO A 389 1.00 -25.00 -9.32
C PRO A 389 1.15 -26.16 -10.33
N PRO A 390 1.53 -25.88 -11.58
CA PRO A 390 1.64 -26.91 -12.62
C PRO A 390 2.78 -27.90 -12.38
N PHE A 391 3.73 -27.55 -11.50
CA PHE A 391 4.88 -28.36 -11.13
C PHE A 391 5.07 -28.31 -9.61
N LEU A 392 5.26 -29.47 -8.99
CA LEU A 392 5.57 -29.60 -7.57
C LEU A 392 7.09 -29.59 -7.37
N PHE A 393 7.55 -28.85 -6.38
CA PHE A 393 8.94 -28.84 -5.93
C PHE A 393 8.99 -28.42 -4.45
N ASN A 394 10.17 -28.46 -3.83
CA ASN A 394 10.34 -27.90 -2.49
C ASN A 394 10.29 -26.36 -2.56
N TYR A 395 9.08 -25.80 -2.42
CA TYR A 395 8.81 -24.37 -2.67
C TYR A 395 9.70 -23.42 -1.88
N THR A 396 10.05 -23.77 -0.65
CA THR A 396 10.86 -22.93 0.26
C THR A 396 12.28 -23.46 0.45
N GLY A 397 12.68 -24.47 -0.32
CA GLY A 397 14.02 -25.06 -0.29
C GLY A 397 14.90 -24.53 -1.41
N THR A 398 15.74 -25.40 -1.98
CA THR A 398 16.54 -25.04 -3.17
C THR A 398 15.62 -24.83 -4.37
N PRO A 399 15.68 -23.67 -5.05
CA PRO A 399 14.86 -23.42 -6.23
C PRO A 399 15.27 -24.35 -7.38
N PRO A 400 14.34 -24.65 -8.32
CA PRO A 400 14.66 -25.46 -9.49
C PRO A 400 15.68 -24.76 -10.39
N ASN A 401 16.54 -25.52 -11.07
CA ASN A 401 17.52 -24.98 -12.03
C ASN A 401 16.89 -24.11 -13.12
N ASN A 402 15.61 -24.35 -13.44
CA ASN A 402 14.85 -23.57 -14.40
C ASN A 402 13.70 -22.84 -13.69
N THR A 403 13.85 -21.53 -13.51
CA THR A 403 12.84 -20.63 -12.93
C THR A 403 12.08 -19.82 -13.99
N ARG A 404 12.06 -20.28 -15.25
CA ARG A 404 11.34 -19.61 -16.34
C ARG A 404 9.84 -19.63 -16.11
N THR A 405 9.21 -18.49 -16.41
CA THR A 405 7.76 -18.29 -16.26
C THR A 405 7.06 -18.30 -17.61
N LEU A 406 5.77 -18.63 -17.61
CA LEU A 406 4.94 -18.57 -18.81
C LEU A 406 4.17 -17.26 -18.88
N ASN A 407 4.54 -16.39 -19.82
CA ASN A 407 3.78 -15.18 -20.12
C ASN A 407 2.41 -15.54 -20.71
N ASN A 408 1.33 -15.18 -20.01
CA ASN A 408 -0.03 -15.47 -20.47
C ASN A 408 -1.07 -14.53 -19.86
N ARG A 409 -2.30 -14.59 -20.37
CA ARG A 409 -3.48 -13.83 -19.93
C ARG A 409 -4.55 -14.81 -19.47
N ARG A 410 -4.34 -15.37 -18.28
CA ARG A 410 -5.25 -16.34 -17.69
C ARG A 410 -6.02 -15.73 -16.53
N VAL A 411 -7.32 -16.00 -16.48
CA VAL A 411 -8.19 -15.62 -15.37
C VAL A 411 -8.81 -16.87 -14.76
N LYS A 412 -9.21 -16.77 -13.49
CA LYS A 412 -10.00 -17.81 -12.83
C LYS A 412 -11.46 -17.38 -12.77
N VAL A 413 -12.35 -18.20 -13.31
CA VAL A 413 -13.81 -18.00 -13.21
C VAL A 413 -14.35 -18.85 -12.07
N VAL A 414 -15.16 -18.24 -11.22
CA VAL A 414 -15.82 -18.90 -10.08
C VAL A 414 -17.32 -18.57 -10.12
N PRO A 415 -18.20 -19.54 -9.78
CA PRO A 415 -19.62 -19.27 -9.64
C PRO A 415 -19.89 -18.21 -8.57
N PHE A 416 -20.94 -17.41 -8.76
CA PHE A 416 -21.41 -16.50 -7.73
C PHE A 416 -21.73 -17.26 -6.45
N ASN A 417 -21.42 -16.66 -5.29
CA ASN A 417 -21.64 -17.23 -3.95
C ASN A 417 -20.79 -18.46 -3.58
N SER A 418 -19.77 -18.82 -4.38
CA SER A 418 -18.80 -19.85 -3.97
C SER A 418 -17.93 -19.38 -2.81
N SER A 419 -17.80 -20.21 -1.78
CA SER A 419 -16.84 -20.04 -0.69
C SER A 419 -15.47 -20.57 -1.11
N ILE A 420 -14.45 -19.71 -1.09
CA ILE A 420 -13.12 -20.02 -1.63
C ILE A 420 -12.10 -20.05 -0.51
N GLN A 421 -11.29 -21.11 -0.47
CA GLN A 421 -10.03 -21.13 0.26
C GLN A 421 -8.89 -20.97 -0.75
N LEU A 422 -8.08 -19.94 -0.56
CA LEU A 422 -6.88 -19.70 -1.33
C LEU A 422 -5.66 -19.74 -0.41
N VAL A 423 -4.75 -20.66 -0.68
CA VAL A 423 -3.44 -20.74 -0.03
C VAL A 423 -2.42 -20.06 -0.92
N LEU A 424 -1.79 -19.00 -0.43
CA LEU A 424 -0.66 -18.35 -1.09
C LEU A 424 0.63 -18.95 -0.54
N GLN A 425 1.42 -19.57 -1.42
CA GLN A 425 2.69 -20.22 -1.08
C GLN A 425 3.84 -19.42 -1.69
N GLY A 426 4.61 -18.71 -0.87
CA GLY A 426 5.85 -18.06 -1.32
C GLY A 426 6.86 -19.10 -1.79
N THR A 427 7.62 -18.80 -2.84
CA THR A 427 8.73 -19.66 -3.29
C THR A 427 10.09 -19.01 -3.02
N SER A 428 11.11 -19.82 -2.78
CA SER A 428 12.50 -19.39 -2.87
C SER A 428 12.83 -19.02 -4.33
N PHE A 429 13.75 -18.08 -4.49
CA PHE A 429 14.27 -17.64 -5.78
C PHE A 429 15.77 -17.36 -5.66
#